data_AF-W2VXU1-F1
#
_entry.id   AF-W2VXU1-F1
#
_cell.length_a   1.000
_cell.length_b   1.000
_cell.length_c   1.000
_cell.angle_alpha   90.00
_cell.angle_beta   90.00
_cell.angle_gamma   90.00
#
_symmetry.space_group_name_H-M   'P 1'
#
loop_
_entity.id
_entity.type
_entity.pdbx_description
1 polymer ?
#
loop_
_entity_poly.entity_id
_entity_poly.type
_entity_poly.pdbx_seq_one_letter_code
_entity_poly.pdbx_strand_id
1 'polypeptide(L)'
;MYSSLLSVELILSHQENSAALQDLGPTISDFLGPDSNLSLHDACKIGSLKLLNWIWRVSFSDISSRSSSWSPTCFLQSNRHYYRWQFSESLEIATGQGDLTVVKWLLERFKDCEVAVEVVEAAAKNGHLEILLILLETDVERMKTGHKVHWGGHSLSNAVKNGHSDVVHWLCQYKISEFGEAQITNAITTALRVGNTKLAEFLLPPGKCILDYGQYCPHPDIIQWKLDCGYFRQDFFSAGVAIKNLVHSERLDLMQRIAEQ
;
A
#
# COMPACT_ATOMS: atom_id res chain seq x y z
N MET A 1 1.52 7.48 -26.52
CA MET A 1 2.44 6.44 -26.02
C MET A 1 3.56 6.05 -26.99
N TYR A 2 3.49 6.29 -28.32
CA TYR A 2 4.58 5.86 -29.23
C TYR A 2 5.03 6.87 -30.31
N SER A 3 4.37 8.02 -30.51
CA SER A 3 4.53 8.77 -31.77
C SER A 3 5.93 9.37 -32.03
N SER A 4 6.66 9.81 -31.01
CA SER A 4 7.99 10.43 -31.17
C SER A 4 9.11 9.40 -31.37
N LEU A 5 9.07 8.28 -30.63
CA LEU A 5 10.07 7.22 -30.78
C LEU A 5 9.88 6.45 -32.10
N LEU A 6 8.63 6.18 -32.50
CA LEU A 6 8.32 5.48 -33.75
C LEU A 6 8.66 6.34 -34.98
N SER A 7 8.52 7.67 -34.89
CA SER A 7 8.93 8.57 -35.97
C SER A 7 10.45 8.66 -36.10
N VAL A 8 11.19 8.63 -34.99
CA VAL A 8 12.66 8.57 -35.01
C VAL A 8 13.16 7.24 -35.54
N GLU A 9 12.57 6.12 -35.11
CA GLU A 9 12.90 4.78 -35.63
C GLU A 9 12.63 4.67 -37.14
N LEU A 10 11.56 5.31 -37.63
CA LEU A 10 11.23 5.39 -39.05
C LEU A 10 12.20 6.29 -39.85
N ILE A 11 12.68 7.38 -39.25
CA ILE A 11 13.69 8.27 -39.86
C ILE A 11 15.07 7.60 -39.87
N LEU A 12 15.45 6.92 -38.80
CA LEU A 12 16.73 6.21 -38.67
C LEU A 12 16.81 4.99 -39.58
N SER A 13 15.70 4.28 -39.81
CA SER A 13 15.64 3.14 -40.73
C SER A 13 15.70 3.51 -42.22
N HIS A 14 15.47 4.78 -42.57
CA HIS A 14 15.54 5.28 -43.95
C HIS A 14 16.90 5.88 -44.35
N GLN A 15 17.88 5.97 -43.44
CA GLN A 15 19.24 6.45 -43.76
C GLN A 15 20.24 5.31 -43.96
N GLU A 16 21.03 5.39 -45.04
CA GLU A 16 21.88 4.32 -45.57
C GLU A 16 23.10 3.91 -44.68
N ASN A 17 23.36 4.61 -43.57
CA ASN A 17 24.48 4.34 -42.64
C ASN A 17 24.02 3.64 -41.35
N SER A 18 23.52 2.42 -41.49
CA SER A 18 22.85 1.67 -40.41
C SER A 18 23.73 1.34 -39.19
N ALA A 19 25.05 1.20 -39.35
CA ALA A 19 25.95 0.80 -38.26
C ALA A 19 26.28 1.94 -37.26
N ALA A 20 26.52 3.17 -37.75
CA ALA A 20 26.81 4.32 -36.89
C ALA A 20 25.54 4.92 -36.23
N LEU A 21 24.37 4.65 -36.79
CA LEU A 21 23.08 5.15 -36.29
C LEU A 21 22.46 4.26 -35.21
N GLN A 22 22.80 2.97 -35.15
CA GLN A 22 22.41 2.09 -34.03
C GLN A 22 22.99 2.59 -32.70
N ASP A 23 24.22 3.11 -32.71
CA ASP A 23 24.85 3.70 -31.53
C ASP A 23 24.21 5.04 -31.10
N LEU A 24 23.62 5.77 -32.06
CA LEU A 24 22.94 7.05 -31.80
C LEU A 24 21.49 6.87 -31.32
N GLY A 25 20.83 5.75 -31.64
CA GLY A 25 19.47 5.46 -31.19
C GLY A 25 19.26 5.61 -29.68
N PRO A 26 20.10 5.00 -28.83
CA PRO A 26 20.07 5.19 -27.38
C PRO A 26 20.29 6.65 -26.96
N THR A 27 21.19 7.39 -27.63
CA THR A 27 21.49 8.79 -27.31
C THR A 27 20.34 9.72 -27.70
N ILE A 28 19.70 9.47 -28.84
CA ILE A 28 18.53 10.22 -29.30
C ILE A 28 17.31 9.89 -28.42
N SER A 29 17.13 8.63 -28.04
CA SER A 29 16.08 8.23 -27.10
C SER A 29 16.30 8.83 -25.70
N ASP A 30 17.55 8.93 -25.24
CA ASP A 30 17.91 9.60 -23.98
C ASP A 30 17.73 11.13 -24.09
N PHE A 31 17.88 11.72 -25.27
CA PHE A 31 17.64 13.15 -25.48
C PHE A 31 16.15 13.50 -25.58
N LEU A 32 15.37 12.74 -26.34
CA LEU A 32 13.94 13.00 -26.56
C LEU A 32 13.09 12.63 -25.34
N GLY A 33 13.46 11.54 -24.66
CA GLY A 33 12.77 11.08 -23.47
C GLY A 33 11.32 10.59 -23.69
N PRO A 34 10.67 10.13 -22.61
CA PRO A 34 9.22 9.93 -22.56
C PRO A 34 8.43 11.24 -22.76
N ASP A 35 7.09 11.11 -22.91
CA ASP A 35 6.18 12.24 -23.01
C ASP A 35 6.46 13.29 -21.90
N SER A 36 6.53 14.58 -22.28
CA SER A 36 6.91 15.68 -21.37
C SER A 36 5.96 15.86 -20.17
N ASN A 37 4.77 15.28 -20.25
CA ASN A 37 3.75 15.29 -19.20
C ASN A 37 3.85 14.08 -18.26
N LEU A 38 4.77 13.14 -18.51
CA LEU A 38 4.95 11.98 -17.67
C LEU A 38 5.47 12.39 -16.29
N SER A 39 4.66 12.11 -15.29
CA SER A 39 4.94 12.44 -13.90
C SER A 39 5.80 11.33 -13.25
N LEU A 40 6.46 11.63 -12.12
CA LEU A 40 7.31 10.64 -11.45
C LEU A 40 6.50 9.42 -10.96
N HIS A 41 5.36 9.65 -10.31
CA HIS A 41 4.50 8.57 -9.83
C HIS A 41 3.92 7.71 -10.97
N ASP A 42 3.62 8.30 -12.13
CA ASP A 42 3.19 7.53 -13.31
C ASP A 42 4.32 6.66 -13.87
N ALA A 43 5.56 7.14 -13.82
CA ALA A 43 6.73 6.35 -14.17
C ALA A 43 6.99 5.22 -13.15
N CYS A 44 6.67 5.41 -11.88
CA CYS A 44 6.75 4.35 -10.87
C CYS A 44 5.82 3.18 -11.18
N LYS A 45 4.65 3.41 -11.80
CA LYS A 45 3.76 2.32 -12.25
C LYS A 45 4.43 1.36 -13.22
N ILE A 46 5.43 1.84 -13.97
CA ILE A 46 6.17 1.08 -14.98
C ILE A 46 7.32 0.27 -14.34
N GLY A 47 7.82 0.66 -13.16
CA GLY A 47 8.92 -0.02 -12.46
C GLY A 47 10.30 0.13 -13.11
N SER A 48 10.46 1.04 -14.08
CA SER A 48 11.73 1.19 -14.81
C SER A 48 12.67 2.19 -14.13
N LEU A 49 13.72 1.69 -13.47
CA LEU A 49 14.78 2.56 -12.92
C LEU A 49 15.45 3.44 -13.98
N LYS A 50 15.58 2.97 -15.23
CA LYS A 50 16.19 3.76 -16.31
C LYS A 50 15.36 5.01 -16.57
N LEU A 51 14.03 4.86 -16.60
CA LEU A 51 13.08 5.95 -16.75
C LEU A 51 13.08 6.90 -15.55
N LEU A 52 13.10 6.37 -14.33
CA LEU A 52 13.14 7.18 -13.11
C LEU A 52 14.44 7.99 -13.00
N ASN A 53 15.58 7.38 -13.31
CA ASN A 53 16.86 8.07 -13.35
C ASN A 53 16.89 9.16 -14.43
N TRP A 54 16.26 8.91 -15.59
CA TRP A 54 16.11 9.90 -16.64
C TRP A 54 15.28 11.11 -16.17
N ILE A 55 14.08 10.87 -15.62
CA ILE A 55 13.20 11.92 -15.09
C ILE A 55 13.95 12.73 -14.02
N TRP A 56 14.62 12.05 -13.10
CA TRP A 56 15.41 12.69 -12.05
C TRP A 56 16.50 13.59 -12.62
N ARG A 57 17.33 13.10 -13.56
CA ARG A 57 18.42 13.89 -14.19
C ARG A 57 17.89 15.16 -14.88
N VAL A 58 16.82 15.04 -15.64
CA VAL A 58 16.20 16.17 -16.35
C VAL A 58 15.63 17.20 -15.36
N SER A 59 15.08 16.74 -14.23
CA SER A 59 14.61 17.63 -13.16
C SER A 59 15.70 18.53 -12.57
N PHE A 60 16.99 18.14 -12.62
CA PHE A 60 18.13 18.95 -12.18
C PHE A 60 18.75 19.83 -13.26
N SER A 61 18.46 19.59 -14.55
CA SER A 61 19.12 20.31 -15.65
C SER A 61 18.74 21.80 -15.65
N ASP A 62 19.75 22.65 -15.73
CA ASP A 62 19.79 24.04 -15.27
C ASP A 62 18.56 24.90 -15.65
N ILE A 63 18.04 25.64 -14.65
CA ILE A 63 16.87 26.54 -14.73
C ILE A 63 17.07 27.63 -15.81
N SER A 64 18.33 27.94 -16.14
CA SER A 64 18.75 28.95 -17.12
C SER A 64 18.53 28.56 -18.59
N SER A 65 18.44 27.26 -18.89
CA SER A 65 18.29 26.73 -20.27
C SER A 65 16.85 26.36 -20.64
N ARG A 66 15.93 26.48 -19.68
CA ARG A 66 14.56 25.99 -19.83
C ARG A 66 13.76 26.98 -20.65
N SER A 67 13.31 26.55 -21.83
CA SER A 67 12.18 27.20 -22.49
C SER A 67 11.04 27.32 -21.48
N SER A 68 10.35 28.44 -21.50
CA SER A 68 9.22 28.83 -20.64
C SER A 68 7.97 27.94 -20.78
N SER A 69 8.16 26.66 -21.09
CA SER A 69 7.14 25.63 -21.23
C SER A 69 6.97 24.86 -19.93
N TRP A 70 5.74 24.88 -19.41
CA TRP A 70 5.25 24.05 -18.32
C TRP A 70 5.60 22.58 -18.56
N SER A 71 6.39 21.98 -17.67
CA SER A 71 6.62 20.52 -17.65
C SER A 71 6.66 20.01 -16.20
N PRO A 72 5.93 18.94 -15.86
CA PRO A 72 5.91 18.33 -14.53
C PRO A 72 7.29 17.94 -13.98
N THR A 73 8.23 17.60 -14.86
CA THR A 73 9.62 17.28 -14.50
C THR A 73 10.40 18.49 -13.99
N CYS A 74 10.07 19.69 -14.49
CA CYS A 74 10.73 20.92 -14.06
C CYS A 74 10.30 21.36 -12.66
N PHE A 75 9.04 21.11 -12.28
CA PHE A 75 8.49 21.50 -10.98
C PHE A 75 8.99 20.62 -9.82
N LEU A 76 9.52 19.43 -10.12
CA LEU A 76 9.96 18.47 -9.10
C LEU A 76 10.95 19.10 -8.11
N GLN A 77 11.96 19.83 -8.61
CA GLN A 77 12.97 20.48 -7.75
C GLN A 77 12.63 21.92 -7.36
N SER A 78 11.78 22.60 -8.12
CA SER A 78 11.47 24.02 -7.89
C SER A 78 10.34 24.24 -6.87
N ASN A 79 9.39 23.31 -6.73
CA ASN A 79 8.25 23.47 -5.82
C ASN A 79 8.27 22.40 -4.72
N ARG A 80 8.46 22.85 -3.47
CA ARG A 80 8.54 21.98 -2.28
C ARG A 80 7.26 21.16 -2.03
N HIS A 81 6.09 21.70 -2.32
CA HIS A 81 4.82 20.99 -2.13
C HIS A 81 4.66 19.90 -3.18
N TYR A 82 4.95 20.23 -4.44
CA TYR A 82 4.92 19.25 -5.53
C TYR A 82 5.97 18.15 -5.34
N TYR A 83 7.18 18.49 -4.87
CA TYR A 83 8.22 17.53 -4.51
C TYR A 83 7.75 16.51 -3.48
N ARG A 84 7.15 16.97 -2.38
CA ARG A 84 6.63 16.12 -1.30
C ARG A 84 5.45 15.28 -1.74
N TRP A 85 4.52 15.87 -2.49
CA TRP A 85 3.38 15.16 -3.04
C TRP A 85 3.82 14.06 -4.01
N GLN A 86 4.72 14.37 -4.95
CA GLN A 86 5.26 13.38 -5.87
C GLN A 86 5.97 12.24 -5.15
N PHE A 87 6.74 12.54 -4.11
CA PHE A 87 7.35 11.50 -3.29
C PHE A 87 6.31 10.58 -2.66
N SER A 88 5.30 11.15 -1.99
CA SER A 88 4.26 10.37 -1.31
C SER A 88 3.51 9.47 -2.29
N GLU A 89 3.06 10.03 -3.41
CA GLU A 89 2.31 9.30 -4.43
C GLU A 89 3.17 8.22 -5.11
N SER A 90 4.40 8.56 -5.49
CA SER A 90 5.33 7.60 -6.11
C SER A 90 5.67 6.45 -5.16
N LEU A 91 5.88 6.77 -3.88
CA LEU A 91 6.22 5.78 -2.87
C LEU A 91 5.02 4.87 -2.58
N GLU A 92 3.81 5.40 -2.43
CA GLU A 92 2.60 4.59 -2.24
C GLU A 92 2.37 3.61 -3.40
N ILE A 93 2.54 4.05 -4.65
CA ILE A 93 2.41 3.18 -5.82
C ILE A 93 3.47 2.07 -5.79
N ALA A 94 4.74 2.44 -5.59
CA ALA A 94 5.84 1.48 -5.58
C ALA A 94 5.70 0.48 -4.43
N THR A 95 5.27 0.95 -3.24
CA THR A 95 5.02 0.05 -2.11
C THR A 95 3.82 -0.84 -2.36
N GLY A 96 2.76 -0.34 -2.98
CA GLY A 96 1.59 -1.14 -3.36
C GLY A 96 1.94 -2.25 -4.35
N GLN A 97 2.84 -1.98 -5.29
CA GLN A 97 3.30 -2.94 -6.29
C GLN A 97 4.31 -3.97 -5.74
N GLY A 98 4.95 -3.68 -4.60
CA GLY A 98 6.00 -4.54 -4.05
C GLY A 98 7.38 -4.30 -4.68
N ASP A 99 7.58 -3.20 -5.41
CA ASP A 99 8.85 -2.93 -6.08
C ASP A 99 9.89 -2.36 -5.11
N LEU A 100 10.61 -3.28 -4.46
CA LEU A 100 11.69 -2.98 -3.52
C LEU A 100 12.77 -2.06 -4.13
N THR A 101 13.02 -2.19 -5.42
CA THR A 101 14.09 -1.47 -6.10
C THR A 101 13.72 0.00 -6.24
N VAL A 102 12.48 0.27 -6.67
CA VAL A 102 11.95 1.64 -6.78
C VAL A 102 11.76 2.26 -5.40
N VAL A 103 11.29 1.50 -4.41
CA VAL A 103 11.15 1.98 -3.01
C VAL A 103 12.50 2.46 -2.46
N LYS A 104 13.56 1.65 -2.57
CA LYS A 104 14.92 2.04 -2.14
C LYS A 104 15.40 3.28 -2.89
N TRP A 105 15.21 3.31 -4.21
CA TRP A 105 15.59 4.45 -5.03
C TRP A 105 14.89 5.75 -4.60
N LEU A 106 13.59 5.70 -4.28
CA LEU A 106 12.84 6.86 -3.80
C LEU A 106 13.34 7.32 -2.41
N LEU A 107 13.52 6.40 -1.46
CA LEU A 107 13.98 6.73 -0.10
C LEU A 107 15.38 7.34 -0.08
N GLU A 108 16.28 6.86 -0.95
CA GLU A 108 17.65 7.40 -1.07
C GLU A 108 17.70 8.82 -1.66
N ARG A 109 16.76 9.17 -2.54
CA ARG A 109 16.73 10.47 -3.23
C ARG A 109 15.92 11.53 -2.48
N PHE A 110 14.85 11.12 -1.80
CA PHE A 110 13.93 12.01 -1.08
C PHE A 110 14.16 12.01 0.43
N LYS A 111 15.42 12.17 0.86
CA LYS A 111 15.85 12.09 2.27
C LYS A 111 15.21 13.14 3.20
N ASP A 112 14.63 14.20 2.64
CA ASP A 112 13.98 15.30 3.39
C ASP A 112 12.44 15.20 3.41
N CYS A 113 11.86 14.11 2.87
CA CYS A 113 10.42 13.89 2.85
C CYS A 113 9.95 12.85 3.86
N GLU A 114 8.98 13.19 4.68
CA GLU A 114 8.33 12.24 5.60
C GLU A 114 7.56 11.18 4.81
N VAL A 115 7.52 9.96 5.35
CA VAL A 115 6.74 8.87 4.75
C VAL A 115 5.34 8.92 5.34
N ALA A 116 4.34 9.06 4.47
CA ALA A 116 2.94 9.15 4.85
C ALA A 116 2.39 7.82 5.37
N VAL A 117 1.29 7.90 6.13
CA VAL A 117 0.64 6.73 6.73
C VAL A 117 0.15 5.75 5.66
N GLU A 118 -0.38 6.30 4.57
CA GLU A 118 -0.96 5.59 3.44
C GLU A 118 0.05 4.61 2.81
N VAL A 119 1.34 4.98 2.78
CA VAL A 119 2.42 4.13 2.26
C VAL A 119 2.59 2.86 3.09
N VAL A 120 2.59 3.00 4.42
CA VAL A 120 2.74 1.88 5.37
C VAL A 120 1.49 0.99 5.30
N GLU A 121 0.31 1.61 5.24
CA GLU A 121 -0.96 0.91 5.13
C GLU A 121 -1.08 0.15 3.81
N ALA A 122 -0.58 0.71 2.70
CA ALA A 122 -0.53 0.05 1.39
C ALA A 122 0.40 -1.17 1.41
N ALA A 123 1.59 -1.06 2.00
CA ALA A 123 2.51 -2.17 2.15
C ALA A 123 1.90 -3.30 3.01
N ALA A 124 1.27 -2.94 4.14
CA ALA A 124 0.61 -3.90 5.01
C ALA A 124 -0.63 -4.56 4.36
N LYS A 125 -1.41 -3.79 3.60
CA LYS A 125 -2.58 -4.27 2.86
C LYS A 125 -2.22 -5.32 1.81
N ASN A 126 -1.07 -5.19 1.16
CA ASN A 126 -0.62 -6.08 0.08
C ASN A 126 0.37 -7.16 0.54
N GLY A 127 0.72 -7.20 1.84
CA GLY A 127 1.56 -8.26 2.39
C GLY A 127 3.06 -8.07 2.16
N HIS A 128 3.51 -6.87 1.81
CA HIS A 128 4.90 -6.62 1.45
C HIS A 128 5.78 -6.40 2.69
N LEU A 129 6.03 -7.50 3.42
CA LEU A 129 6.82 -7.49 4.66
C LEU A 129 8.22 -6.88 4.48
N GLU A 130 8.90 -7.19 3.37
CA GLU A 130 10.25 -6.67 3.08
C GLU A 130 10.27 -5.13 2.96
N ILE A 131 9.21 -4.54 2.41
CA ILE A 131 9.07 -3.07 2.36
C ILE A 131 8.86 -2.50 3.76
N LEU A 132 8.04 -3.13 4.59
CA LEU A 132 7.83 -2.68 5.98
C LEU A 132 9.12 -2.73 6.80
N LEU A 133 9.99 -3.73 6.56
CA LEU A 133 11.32 -3.80 7.15
C LEU A 133 12.20 -2.61 6.72
N ILE A 134 12.25 -2.31 5.41
CA ILE A 134 12.99 -1.16 4.88
C ILE A 134 12.48 0.16 5.48
N LEU A 135 11.15 0.30 5.60
CA LEU A 135 10.55 1.50 6.20
C LEU A 135 10.90 1.62 7.68
N LEU A 136 10.94 0.52 8.43
CA LEU A 136 11.37 0.52 9.83
C LEU A 136 12.84 0.92 9.99
N GLU A 137 13.73 0.34 9.17
CA GLU A 137 15.15 0.72 9.15
C GLU A 137 15.32 2.21 8.85
N THR A 138 14.59 2.69 7.83
CA THR A 138 14.58 4.10 7.41
C THR A 138 14.07 5.02 8.54
N ASP A 139 13.03 4.61 9.27
CA ASP A 139 12.49 5.37 10.39
C ASP A 139 13.53 5.52 11.53
N VAL A 140 14.21 4.41 11.86
CA VAL A 140 15.28 4.39 12.88
C VAL A 140 16.46 5.28 12.47
N GLU A 141 16.88 5.23 11.21
CA GLU A 141 17.96 6.07 10.69
C GLU A 141 17.59 7.55 10.72
N ARG A 142 16.36 7.88 10.28
CA ARG A 142 15.91 9.26 10.09
C ARG A 142 15.35 9.89 11.36
N MET A 143 15.13 9.11 12.43
CA MET A 143 14.75 9.61 13.75
C MET A 143 15.68 10.74 14.24
N LYS A 144 16.96 10.69 13.88
CA LYS A 144 17.96 11.73 14.19
C LYS A 144 17.78 13.04 13.42
N THR A 145 17.18 12.96 12.23
CA THR A 145 17.00 14.08 11.30
C THR A 145 15.61 14.74 11.39
N GLY A 146 14.68 14.12 12.12
CA GLY A 146 13.32 14.63 12.31
C GLY A 146 12.32 14.22 11.23
N HIS A 147 12.76 13.61 10.12
CA HIS A 147 11.88 13.11 9.06
C HIS A 147 11.44 11.68 9.36
N LYS A 148 10.24 11.51 9.92
CA LYS A 148 9.76 10.22 10.42
C LYS A 148 8.93 9.46 9.40
N VAL A 149 8.78 8.16 9.63
CA VAL A 149 7.75 7.34 9.02
C VAL A 149 6.51 7.39 9.90
N HIS A 150 5.38 7.79 9.33
CA HIS A 150 4.12 7.80 10.06
C HIS A 150 3.48 6.42 9.98
N TRP A 151 3.43 5.72 11.11
CA TRP A 151 2.81 4.40 11.19
C TRP A 151 1.30 4.54 11.42
N GLY A 152 0.51 4.00 10.49
CA GLY A 152 -0.95 4.05 10.52
C GLY A 152 -1.60 3.03 11.43
N GLY A 153 -2.69 3.44 12.06
CA GLY A 153 -3.52 2.56 12.87
C GLY A 153 -4.28 1.49 12.08
N HIS A 154 -4.47 1.66 10.76
CA HIS A 154 -5.19 0.67 9.96
C HIS A 154 -4.28 -0.39 9.33
N SER A 155 -2.96 -0.25 9.46
CA SER A 155 -1.97 -1.22 8.93
C SER A 155 -2.28 -2.65 9.39
N LEU A 156 -2.55 -2.82 10.69
CA LEU A 156 -2.88 -4.12 11.27
C LEU A 156 -4.19 -4.68 10.70
N SER A 157 -5.27 -3.88 10.69
CA SER A 157 -6.57 -4.32 10.15
C SER A 157 -6.51 -4.62 8.65
N ASN A 158 -5.72 -3.87 7.88
CA ASN A 158 -5.54 -4.10 6.45
C ASN A 158 -4.78 -5.39 6.17
N ALA A 159 -3.72 -5.68 6.92
CA ALA A 159 -3.00 -6.96 6.82
C ALA A 159 -3.91 -8.15 7.17
N VAL A 160 -4.70 -8.03 8.25
CA VAL A 160 -5.68 -9.06 8.65
C VAL A 160 -6.73 -9.29 7.57
N LYS A 161 -7.33 -8.21 7.03
CA LYS A 161 -8.39 -8.29 6.02
C LYS A 161 -7.94 -9.03 4.75
N ASN A 162 -6.67 -8.87 4.36
CA ASN A 162 -6.11 -9.51 3.18
C ASN A 162 -5.39 -10.83 3.48
N GLY A 163 -5.39 -11.28 4.75
CA GLY A 163 -4.86 -12.59 5.14
C GLY A 163 -3.34 -12.65 5.31
N HIS A 164 -2.64 -11.51 5.36
CA HIS A 164 -1.18 -11.44 5.48
C HIS A 164 -0.73 -11.65 6.94
N SER A 165 -0.76 -12.91 7.35
CA SER A 165 -0.52 -13.32 8.74
C SER A 165 0.93 -13.06 9.18
N ASP A 166 1.89 -13.18 8.27
CA ASP A 166 3.29 -12.83 8.44
C ASP A 166 3.49 -11.34 8.79
N VAL A 167 2.82 -10.44 8.05
CA VAL A 167 2.81 -9.00 8.35
C VAL A 167 2.15 -8.72 9.69
N VAL A 168 1.05 -9.40 10.02
CA VAL A 168 0.37 -9.24 11.31
C VAL A 168 1.29 -9.66 12.46
N HIS A 169 1.93 -10.82 12.38
CA HIS A 169 2.87 -11.28 13.40
C HIS A 169 4.03 -10.29 13.57
N TRP A 170 4.57 -9.78 12.46
CA TRP A 170 5.64 -8.79 12.52
C TRP A 170 5.18 -7.47 13.16
N LEU A 171 4.03 -6.92 12.74
CA LEU A 171 3.46 -5.71 13.34
C LEU A 171 3.20 -5.90 14.84
N CYS A 172 2.76 -7.09 15.25
CA CYS A 172 2.54 -7.44 16.66
C CYS A 172 3.84 -7.56 17.47
N GLN A 173 4.95 -7.96 16.85
CA GLN A 173 6.23 -8.07 17.56
C GLN A 173 6.88 -6.70 17.77
N TYR A 174 6.81 -5.83 16.77
CA TYR A 174 7.59 -4.59 16.75
C TYR A 174 6.79 -3.33 17.07
N LYS A 175 5.47 -3.36 16.90
CA LYS A 175 4.63 -2.14 16.96
C LYS A 175 3.32 -2.29 17.74
N ILE A 176 3.07 -3.44 18.39
CA ILE A 176 1.82 -3.64 19.15
C ILE A 176 1.63 -2.66 20.29
N SER A 177 2.72 -2.18 20.89
CA SER A 177 2.68 -1.17 21.96
C SER A 177 2.31 0.23 21.46
N GLU A 178 2.43 0.49 20.16
CA GLU A 178 2.02 1.77 19.55
C GLU A 178 0.56 1.73 19.07
N PHE A 179 -0.04 0.53 18.92
CA PHE A 179 -1.47 0.42 18.62
C PHE A 179 -2.30 0.65 19.88
N GLY A 180 -3.29 1.54 19.77
CA GLY A 180 -4.31 1.72 20.79
C GLY A 180 -5.28 0.55 20.83
N GLU A 181 -6.05 0.49 21.92
CA GLU A 181 -7.06 -0.55 22.17
C GLU A 181 -8.10 -0.64 21.04
N ALA A 182 -8.46 0.49 20.44
CA ALA A 182 -9.39 0.56 19.32
C ALA A 182 -8.84 -0.14 18.05
N GLN A 183 -7.55 0.02 17.74
CA GLN A 183 -6.94 -0.65 16.59
C GLN A 183 -6.88 -2.16 16.79
N ILE A 184 -6.50 -2.61 17.99
CA ILE A 184 -6.45 -4.04 18.34
C ILE A 184 -7.85 -4.64 18.25
N THR A 185 -8.85 -3.98 18.84
CA THR A 185 -10.26 -4.37 18.76
C THR A 185 -10.73 -4.47 17.30
N ASN A 186 -10.40 -3.49 16.47
CA ASN A 186 -10.75 -3.51 15.04
C ASN A 186 -10.04 -4.64 14.28
N ALA A 187 -8.79 -4.96 14.62
CA ALA A 187 -8.07 -6.08 14.03
C ALA A 187 -8.69 -7.44 14.42
N ILE A 188 -9.08 -7.63 15.69
CA ILE A 188 -9.77 -8.84 16.17
C ILE A 188 -11.13 -8.99 15.47
N THR A 189 -11.94 -7.94 15.43
CA THR A 189 -13.26 -8.00 14.76
C THR A 189 -13.10 -8.27 13.26
N THR A 190 -12.07 -7.72 12.62
CA THR A 190 -11.76 -7.99 11.22
C THR A 190 -11.32 -9.45 11.00
N ALA A 191 -10.48 -10.00 11.89
CA ALA A 191 -10.05 -11.39 11.82
C ALA A 191 -11.24 -12.36 11.94
N LEU A 192 -12.18 -12.07 12.84
CA LEU A 192 -13.41 -12.84 12.99
C LEU A 192 -14.33 -12.74 11.78
N ARG A 193 -14.42 -11.56 11.14
CA ARG A 193 -15.18 -11.38 9.89
C ARG A 193 -14.61 -12.19 8.73
N VAL A 194 -13.28 -12.27 8.64
CA VAL A 194 -12.57 -13.07 7.62
C VAL A 194 -12.68 -14.58 7.93
N GLY A 195 -12.96 -14.96 9.18
CA GLY A 195 -13.00 -16.36 9.63
C GLY A 195 -11.65 -16.90 10.10
N ASN A 196 -10.63 -16.03 10.25
CA ASN A 196 -9.31 -16.43 10.75
C ASN A 196 -9.29 -16.42 12.29
N THR A 197 -9.92 -17.44 12.89
CA THR A 197 -10.03 -17.58 14.34
C THR A 197 -8.67 -17.69 15.04
N LYS A 198 -7.70 -18.40 14.43
CA LYS A 198 -6.33 -18.52 14.97
C LYS A 198 -5.65 -17.17 15.13
N LEU A 199 -5.81 -16.29 14.14
CA LEU A 199 -5.24 -14.95 14.19
C LEU A 199 -5.98 -14.08 15.21
N ALA A 200 -7.31 -14.21 15.29
CA ALA A 200 -8.11 -13.51 16.30
C ALA A 200 -7.71 -13.92 17.74
N GLU A 201 -7.44 -15.20 17.98
CA GLU A 201 -6.93 -15.72 19.25
C GLU A 201 -5.53 -15.17 19.57
N PHE A 202 -4.65 -15.07 18.57
CA PHE A 202 -3.32 -14.49 18.74
C PHE A 202 -3.36 -13.01 19.14
N LEU A 203 -4.31 -12.24 18.60
CA LEU A 203 -4.47 -10.81 18.89
C LEU A 203 -5.20 -10.52 20.21
N LEU A 204 -5.73 -11.55 20.88
CA LEU A 204 -6.62 -11.39 22.01
C LEU A 204 -5.86 -10.91 23.27
N PRO A 205 -6.31 -9.84 23.94
CA PRO A 205 -5.73 -9.43 25.21
C PRO A 205 -5.94 -10.51 26.30
N PRO A 206 -5.00 -10.64 27.26
CA PRO A 206 -5.12 -11.66 28.30
C PRO A 206 -6.40 -11.48 29.11
N GLY A 207 -7.18 -12.56 29.25
CA GLY A 207 -8.41 -12.60 30.05
C GLY A 207 -9.67 -12.06 29.35
N LYS A 208 -9.59 -11.68 28.07
CA LYS A 208 -10.78 -11.31 27.27
C LYS A 208 -11.35 -12.52 26.53
N CYS A 209 -12.66 -12.51 26.27
CA CYS A 209 -13.31 -13.54 25.47
C CYS A 209 -13.37 -13.11 24.00
N ILE A 210 -13.08 -14.03 23.08
CA ILE A 210 -13.15 -13.78 21.63
C ILE A 210 -14.57 -13.39 21.17
N LEU A 211 -15.60 -13.93 21.84
CA LEU A 211 -17.01 -13.70 21.49
C LEU A 211 -17.48 -12.28 21.81
N ASP A 212 -16.83 -11.58 22.74
CA ASP A 212 -17.13 -10.18 23.07
C ASP A 212 -16.85 -9.26 21.87
N TYR A 213 -15.84 -9.61 21.07
CA TYR A 213 -15.49 -8.94 19.81
C TYR A 213 -16.36 -9.43 18.63
N GLY A 214 -17.12 -10.51 18.83
CA GLY A 214 -17.95 -11.16 17.84
C GLY A 214 -19.39 -10.63 17.75
N GLN A 215 -19.73 -9.49 18.36
CA GLN A 215 -21.14 -9.06 18.52
C GLN A 215 -21.91 -9.04 17.19
N TYR A 216 -21.33 -8.44 16.15
CA TYR A 216 -21.93 -8.28 14.82
C TYR A 216 -21.19 -9.05 13.72
N CYS A 217 -20.47 -10.13 14.07
CA CYS A 217 -19.74 -10.91 13.09
C CYS A 217 -20.70 -11.66 12.15
N PRO A 218 -20.57 -11.51 10.81
CA PRO A 218 -21.41 -12.20 9.84
C PRO A 218 -20.97 -13.65 9.60
N HIS A 219 -19.81 -14.06 10.13
CA HIS A 219 -19.24 -15.38 9.84
C HIS A 219 -20.07 -16.50 10.49
N PRO A 220 -20.56 -17.51 9.72
CA PRO A 220 -21.45 -18.55 10.23
C PRO A 220 -20.87 -19.33 11.41
N ASP A 221 -19.58 -19.65 11.39
CA ASP A 221 -18.94 -20.42 12.47
C ASP A 221 -18.95 -19.66 13.81
N ILE A 222 -18.78 -18.34 13.77
CA ILE A 222 -18.83 -17.49 14.97
C ILE A 222 -20.28 -17.39 15.46
N ILE A 223 -21.25 -17.29 14.55
CA ILE A 223 -22.67 -17.28 14.90
C ILE A 223 -23.07 -18.61 15.54
N GLN A 224 -22.64 -19.74 14.97
CA GLN A 224 -22.85 -21.06 15.53
C GLN A 224 -22.23 -21.17 16.93
N TRP A 225 -20.98 -20.73 17.10
CA TRP A 225 -20.32 -20.74 18.41
C TRP A 225 -21.08 -19.90 19.44
N LYS A 226 -21.55 -18.70 19.07
CA LYS A 226 -22.38 -17.86 19.94
C LYS A 226 -23.71 -18.51 20.32
N LEU A 227 -24.35 -19.18 19.36
CA LEU A 227 -25.58 -19.93 19.58
C LEU A 227 -25.36 -21.07 20.58
N ASP A 228 -24.29 -21.84 20.42
CA ASP A 228 -23.93 -22.95 21.29
C ASP A 228 -23.61 -22.47 22.73
N CYS A 229 -23.05 -21.26 22.86
CA CYS A 229 -22.83 -20.59 24.14
C CYS A 229 -24.08 -19.87 24.72
N GLY A 230 -25.21 -19.86 24.00
CA GLY A 230 -26.47 -19.26 24.48
C GLY A 230 -26.51 -17.72 24.50
N TYR A 231 -25.61 -17.04 23.78
CA TYR A 231 -25.54 -15.57 23.75
C TYR A 231 -26.81 -14.91 23.19
N PHE A 232 -27.52 -15.58 22.27
CA PHE A 232 -28.72 -15.02 21.63
C PHE A 232 -29.95 -14.97 22.52
N ARG A 233 -30.00 -15.75 23.61
CA ARG A 233 -31.11 -15.70 24.58
C ARG A 233 -31.17 -14.37 25.35
N GLN A 234 -30.04 -13.70 25.49
CA GLN A 234 -29.93 -12.46 26.25
C GLN A 234 -30.04 -11.21 25.37
N ASP A 235 -29.72 -11.32 24.08
CA ASP A 235 -29.68 -10.20 23.14
C ASP A 235 -30.42 -10.50 21.84
N PHE A 236 -31.72 -10.20 21.85
CA PHE A 236 -32.62 -10.38 20.69
C PHE A 236 -32.23 -9.51 19.48
N PHE A 237 -31.60 -8.35 19.69
CA PHE A 237 -31.16 -7.49 18.60
C PHE A 237 -30.00 -8.15 17.83
N SER A 238 -29.01 -8.65 18.57
CA SER A 238 -27.90 -9.42 17.99
C SER A 238 -28.40 -10.70 17.29
N ALA A 239 -29.44 -11.36 17.82
CA ALA A 239 -30.06 -12.51 17.18
C ALA A 239 -30.69 -12.15 15.82
N GLY A 240 -31.42 -11.04 15.73
CA GLY A 240 -32.01 -10.56 14.47
C GLY A 240 -30.96 -10.22 13.40
N VAL A 241 -29.85 -9.58 13.80
CA VAL A 241 -28.73 -9.30 12.90
C VAL A 241 -28.05 -10.59 12.42
N ALA A 242 -27.86 -11.57 13.32
CA ALA A 242 -27.30 -12.87 12.97
C ALA A 242 -28.18 -13.60 11.95
N ILE A 243 -29.50 -13.64 12.14
CA ILE A 243 -30.44 -14.23 11.18
C ILE A 243 -30.33 -13.54 9.82
N LYS A 244 -30.31 -12.19 9.77
CA LYS A 244 -30.13 -11.44 8.51
C LYS A 244 -28.82 -11.80 7.79
N ASN A 245 -27.73 -11.98 8.53
CA ASN A 245 -26.45 -12.36 7.94
C ASN A 245 -26.46 -13.80 7.43
N LEU A 246 -27.11 -14.72 8.15
CA LEU A 246 -27.25 -16.13 7.74
C LEU A 246 -28.12 -16.32 6.49
N VAL A 247 -29.06 -15.41 6.20
CA VAL A 247 -29.81 -15.41 4.93
C VAL A 247 -28.86 -15.38 3.72
N HIS A 248 -27.78 -14.60 3.83
CA HIS A 248 -26.82 -14.46 2.74
C HIS A 248 -25.87 -15.66 2.62
N SER A 249 -25.79 -16.52 3.64
CA SER A 249 -24.96 -17.74 3.64
C SER A 249 -25.76 -19.03 3.46
N GLU A 250 -27.08 -18.92 3.20
CA GLU A 250 -28.01 -20.04 2.97
C GLU A 250 -28.07 -21.09 4.11
N ARG A 251 -27.66 -20.73 5.32
CA ARG A 251 -27.65 -21.61 6.50
C ARG A 251 -28.98 -21.56 7.27
N LEU A 252 -30.01 -22.15 6.66
CA LEU A 252 -31.36 -22.24 7.25
C LEU A 252 -31.41 -23.02 8.57
N ASP A 253 -30.51 -23.99 8.73
CA ASP A 253 -30.32 -24.79 9.95
C ASP A 253 -30.03 -23.90 11.17
N LEU A 254 -29.08 -22.97 11.02
CA LEU A 254 -28.70 -22.06 12.09
C LEU A 254 -29.81 -21.02 12.36
N MET A 255 -30.51 -20.57 11.31
CA MET A 255 -31.62 -19.62 11.47
C MET A 255 -32.76 -20.20 12.31
N GLN A 256 -33.17 -21.45 12.04
CA GLN A 256 -34.20 -22.14 12.81
C GLN A 256 -33.77 -22.29 14.28
N ARG A 257 -32.52 -22.72 14.52
CA ARG A 257 -31.99 -22.86 15.89
C ARG A 257 -31.95 -21.54 16.65
N ILE A 258 -31.66 -20.40 16.01
CA ILE A 258 -31.71 -19.08 16.67
C ILE A 258 -33.16 -18.70 17.00
N ALA A 259 -34.11 -18.97 16.09
CA ALA A 259 -35.52 -18.63 16.29
C ALA A 259 -36.22 -19.50 17.35
N GLU A 260 -35.69 -20.69 17.62
CA GLU A 260 -36.18 -21.63 18.63
C GLU A 260 -35.64 -21.37 20.05
N GLN A 261 -34.63 -20.49 20.22
CA GLN A 261 -34.02 -20.15 21.51
C GLN A 261 -34.81 -19.09 22.28
#